data_AF-A0A7S3UH66-F1
#
_entry.id   AF-A0A7S3UH66-F1
#
_cell.length_a   1.000
_cell.length_b   1.000
_cell.length_c   1.000
_cell.angle_alpha   90.00
_cell.angle_beta   90.00
_cell.angle_gamma   90.00
#
_symmetry.space_group_name_H-M   'P 1'
#
loop_
_entity.id
_entity.type
_entity.pdbx_description
1 polymer ?
#
loop_
_entity_poly.entity_id
_entity_poly.type
_entity_poly.pdbx_seq_one_letter_code
_entity_poly.pdbx_strand_id
1 'polypeptide(L)'
;TAHISFATMKPRTRDERHAMRDKERLERDRLANRTGSYHRYEPVKDPTAVAPNCPSYAKPVERFVTTEDVAAIQHKERAQDYSKVMEKHEGRRQARYKREEERWAALDAKERAEQMRLDRLQADPICGRKNVGGAPFNIVSQAYEPTPAGQKLKHHDDMVKFRGELRSMNLAARNHLGFNPITGEQVYPIKIPERPQPPASTSIIG
;
A
#
# COMPACT_ATOMS: atom_id res chain seq x y z
N THR A 1 -83.41 -11.66 40.01
CA THR A 1 -82.36 -10.68 39.65
C THR A 1 -81.41 -11.37 38.69
N ALA A 2 -81.43 -11.01 37.40
CA ALA A 2 -80.61 -11.66 36.38
C ALA A 2 -79.16 -11.16 36.48
N HIS A 3 -78.21 -12.06 36.76
CA HIS A 3 -76.79 -11.75 36.70
C HIS A 3 -76.36 -11.63 35.23
N ILE A 4 -76.13 -10.40 34.78
CA ILE A 4 -75.45 -10.14 33.51
C ILE A 4 -73.98 -10.48 33.73
N SER A 5 -73.56 -11.64 33.21
CA SER A 5 -72.15 -12.02 33.13
C SER A 5 -71.48 -11.14 32.07
N PHE A 6 -70.64 -10.21 32.52
CA PHE A 6 -69.77 -9.46 31.62
C PHE A 6 -68.66 -10.39 31.15
N ALA A 7 -68.67 -10.76 29.86
CA ALA A 7 -67.58 -11.51 29.27
C ALA A 7 -66.30 -10.66 29.35
N THR A 8 -65.38 -11.04 30.23
CA THR A 8 -64.05 -10.41 30.35
C THR A 8 -63.25 -10.76 29.09
N MET A 9 -63.14 -9.81 28.17
CA MET A 9 -62.33 -9.98 26.97
C MET A 9 -60.88 -10.18 27.40
N LYS A 10 -60.30 -11.34 27.10
CA LYS A 10 -58.90 -11.63 27.45
C LYS A 10 -58.00 -10.59 26.75
N PRO A 11 -57.06 -9.96 27.48
CA PRO A 11 -56.14 -9.00 26.87
C PRO A 11 -55.29 -9.71 25.82
N ARG A 12 -55.15 -9.07 24.65
CA ARG A 12 -54.41 -9.65 23.53
C ARG A 12 -52.96 -9.89 23.88
N THR A 13 -52.42 -11.03 23.43
CA THR A 13 -51.00 -11.34 23.62
C THR A 13 -50.11 -10.41 22.79
N ARG A 14 -48.82 -10.35 23.12
CA ARG A 14 -47.84 -9.55 22.36
C ARG A 14 -47.80 -10.00 20.89
N ASP A 15 -47.87 -11.30 20.64
CA ASP A 15 -47.83 -11.87 19.29
C ASP A 15 -49.06 -11.48 18.48
N GLU A 16 -50.25 -11.47 19.10
CA GLU A 16 -51.49 -10.98 18.47
C GLU A 16 -51.41 -9.49 18.11
N ARG A 17 -50.79 -8.67 18.98
CA ARG A 17 -50.59 -7.24 18.68
C ARG A 17 -49.62 -7.03 17.52
N HIS A 18 -48.54 -7.82 17.44
CA HIS A 18 -47.61 -7.76 16.32
C HIS A 18 -48.22 -8.29 15.02
N ALA A 19 -49.03 -9.36 15.08
CA ALA A 19 -49.73 -9.90 13.92
C ALA A 19 -50.74 -8.91 13.33
N MET A 20 -51.40 -8.10 14.16
CA MET A 20 -52.32 -7.05 13.70
C MET A 20 -51.61 -5.82 13.10
N ARG A 21 -50.31 -5.64 13.36
CA ARG A 21 -49.52 -4.52 12.81
C ARG A 21 -48.92 -4.88 11.45
N ASP A 22 -48.62 -6.15 11.24
CA ASP A 22 -48.09 -6.67 9.98
C ASP A 22 -49.24 -6.98 9.00
N LYS A 23 -49.32 -6.19 7.93
CA LYS A 23 -50.38 -6.31 6.92
C LYS A 23 -50.37 -7.68 6.23
N GLU A 24 -49.20 -8.29 6.06
CA GLU A 24 -49.07 -9.58 5.37
C GLU A 24 -49.60 -10.72 6.25
N ARG A 25 -49.23 -10.70 7.54
CA ARG A 25 -49.67 -11.70 8.51
C ARG A 25 -51.18 -11.63 8.75
N LEU A 26 -51.73 -10.42 8.85
CA LEU A 26 -53.16 -10.19 8.99
C LEU A 26 -53.94 -10.74 7.78
N GLU A 27 -53.47 -10.52 6.56
CA GLU A 27 -54.11 -11.03 5.35
C GLU A 27 -54.04 -12.56 5.25
N ARG A 28 -52.91 -13.16 5.64
CA ARG A 28 -52.77 -14.62 5.73
C ARG A 28 -53.78 -15.25 6.69
N ASP A 29 -54.00 -14.63 7.85
CA ASP A 29 -54.97 -15.09 8.84
C ASP A 29 -56.43 -14.90 8.35
N ARG A 30 -56.71 -13.84 7.59
CA ARG A 30 -58.04 -13.63 6.95
C ARG A 30 -58.32 -14.67 5.88
N LEU A 31 -57.34 -14.97 5.02
CA LEU A 31 -57.46 -15.99 3.98
C LEU A 31 -57.66 -17.38 4.60
N ALA A 32 -56.91 -17.71 5.66
CA ALA A 32 -57.05 -18.97 6.38
C ALA A 32 -58.43 -19.14 7.05
N ASN A 33 -58.98 -18.06 7.62
CA ASN A 33 -60.28 -18.07 8.29
C ASN A 33 -61.46 -17.73 7.37
N ARG A 34 -61.24 -17.61 6.05
CA ARG A 34 -62.29 -17.25 5.10
C ARG A 34 -63.32 -18.38 5.00
N THR A 35 -64.52 -18.13 5.51
CA THR A 35 -65.66 -19.05 5.40
C THR A 35 -66.57 -18.59 4.26
N GLY A 36 -66.88 -19.50 3.32
CA GLY A 36 -67.72 -19.24 2.15
C GLY A 36 -66.99 -19.47 0.82
N SER A 37 -67.69 -20.13 -0.11
CA SER A 37 -67.19 -20.75 -1.36
C SER A 37 -66.78 -22.22 -1.23
N TYR A 38 -66.84 -22.96 -2.33
CA TYR A 38 -66.52 -24.39 -2.43
C TYR A 38 -65.01 -24.68 -2.27
N HIS A 39 -64.16 -23.65 -2.19
CA HIS A 39 -62.69 -23.79 -2.14
C HIS A 39 -62.18 -23.20 -0.83
N ARG A 40 -61.51 -24.02 -0.02
CA ARG A 40 -60.81 -23.60 1.20
C ARG A 40 -59.40 -23.14 0.83
N TYR A 41 -58.92 -22.10 1.49
CA TYR A 41 -57.53 -21.66 1.33
C TYR A 41 -56.58 -22.70 1.94
N GLU A 42 -55.73 -23.30 1.11
CA GLU A 42 -54.65 -24.16 1.57
C GLU A 42 -53.33 -23.39 1.48
N PRO A 43 -52.68 -23.10 2.61
CA PRO A 43 -51.40 -22.40 2.60
C PRO A 43 -50.33 -23.28 1.96
N VAL A 44 -49.83 -22.88 0.78
CA VAL A 44 -48.61 -23.44 0.20
C VAL A 44 -47.43 -22.98 1.05
N LYS A 45 -46.88 -23.86 1.90
CA LYS A 45 -45.79 -23.50 2.83
C LYS A 45 -44.51 -23.11 2.09
N ASP A 46 -44.15 -23.89 1.08
CA ASP A 46 -42.98 -23.66 0.24
C ASP A 46 -43.28 -24.20 -1.17
N PRO A 47 -43.44 -23.33 -2.18
CA PRO A 47 -43.76 -23.74 -3.54
C PRO A 47 -42.62 -24.52 -4.21
N THR A 48 -41.41 -24.49 -3.63
CA THR A 48 -40.24 -25.22 -4.12
C THR A 48 -40.00 -26.53 -3.37
N ALA A 49 -40.67 -26.73 -2.22
CA ALA A 49 -40.54 -27.95 -1.46
C ALA A 49 -41.25 -29.10 -2.17
N VAL A 50 -40.50 -30.17 -2.41
CA VAL A 50 -41.06 -31.42 -2.90
C VAL A 50 -41.96 -32.02 -1.82
N ALA A 51 -43.16 -32.47 -2.19
CA ALA A 51 -44.08 -33.11 -1.26
C ALA A 51 -43.54 -34.47 -0.80
N PRO A 52 -43.76 -34.89 0.47
CA PRO A 52 -43.21 -36.13 1.03
C PRO A 52 -43.49 -37.42 0.25
N ASN A 53 -44.57 -37.44 -0.52
CA ASN A 53 -45.03 -38.59 -1.29
C ASN A 53 -44.54 -38.58 -2.75
N CYS A 54 -43.80 -37.55 -3.17
CA CYS A 54 -43.22 -37.50 -4.50
C CYS A 54 -41.91 -38.29 -4.55
N PRO A 55 -41.61 -39.01 -5.66
CA PRO A 55 -40.35 -39.74 -5.81
C PRO A 55 -39.08 -38.86 -5.68
N SER A 56 -39.20 -37.56 -5.94
CA SER A 56 -38.12 -36.58 -5.77
C SER A 56 -37.91 -36.14 -4.32
N TYR A 57 -38.72 -36.62 -3.38
CA TYR A 57 -38.61 -36.26 -1.97
C TYR A 57 -37.49 -37.05 -1.30
N ALA A 58 -36.39 -36.38 -0.99
CA ALA A 58 -35.36 -36.89 -0.10
C ALA A 58 -35.59 -36.37 1.33
N LYS A 59 -35.47 -37.24 2.34
CA LYS A 59 -35.49 -36.82 3.74
C LYS A 59 -34.26 -35.96 4.05
N PRO A 60 -34.32 -35.05 5.03
CA PRO A 60 -33.18 -34.19 5.36
C PRO A 60 -31.87 -34.97 5.61
N VAL A 61 -31.94 -36.14 6.23
CA VAL A 61 -30.77 -37.01 6.47
C VAL A 61 -30.20 -37.60 5.18
N GLU A 62 -31.06 -37.92 4.21
CA GLU A 62 -30.67 -38.51 2.92
C GLU A 62 -30.14 -37.45 1.94
N ARG A 63 -30.43 -36.17 2.19
CA ARG A 63 -29.92 -35.05 1.39
C ARG A 63 -28.43 -34.78 1.60
N PHE A 64 -27.89 -35.23 2.73
CA PHE A 64 -26.50 -34.98 3.10
C PHE A 64 -25.73 -36.28 3.19
N VAL A 65 -24.54 -36.31 2.59
CA VAL A 65 -23.60 -37.42 2.77
C VAL A 65 -22.97 -37.25 4.15
N THR A 66 -23.43 -38.04 5.14
CA THR A 66 -22.92 -38.02 6.51
C THR A 66 -21.80 -39.04 6.74
N THR A 67 -21.11 -39.48 5.69
CA THR A 67 -20.01 -40.42 5.82
C THR A 67 -18.79 -39.74 6.46
N GLU A 68 -18.00 -40.52 7.20
CA GLU A 68 -16.81 -40.06 7.89
C GLU A 68 -15.80 -39.39 6.94
N ASP A 69 -15.74 -39.85 5.69
CA ASP A 69 -14.88 -39.31 4.64
C ASP A 69 -15.19 -37.82 4.33
N VAL A 70 -16.46 -37.42 4.31
CA VAL A 70 -16.86 -36.03 4.05
C VAL A 70 -16.46 -35.13 5.21
N ALA A 71 -16.61 -35.61 6.45
CA ALA A 71 -16.17 -34.89 7.63
C ALA A 71 -14.64 -34.69 7.64
N ALA A 72 -13.88 -35.71 7.24
CA ALA A 72 -12.43 -35.64 7.12
C ALA A 72 -11.98 -34.65 6.03
N ILE A 73 -12.66 -34.61 4.87
CA ILE A 73 -12.39 -33.65 3.80
C ILE A 73 -12.66 -32.22 4.29
N GLN A 74 -13.83 -31.96 4.88
CA GLN A 74 -14.17 -30.63 5.41
C GLN A 74 -13.22 -30.17 6.54
N HIS A 75 -12.73 -31.11 7.36
CA HIS A 75 -11.73 -30.80 8.37
C HIS A 75 -10.41 -30.37 7.74
N LYS A 76 -9.94 -31.09 6.70
CA LYS A 76 -8.72 -30.73 5.96
C LYS A 76 -8.86 -29.36 5.28
N GLU A 77 -9.97 -29.08 4.63
CA GLU A 77 -10.24 -27.79 3.99
C GLU A 77 -10.21 -26.64 5.02
N ARG A 78 -10.90 -26.81 6.15
CA ARG A 78 -10.87 -25.83 7.24
C ARG A 78 -9.47 -25.61 7.81
N ALA A 79 -8.69 -26.67 7.97
CA ALA A 79 -7.31 -26.57 8.43
C ALA A 79 -6.42 -25.80 7.44
N GLN A 80 -6.59 -26.04 6.14
CA GLN A 80 -5.88 -25.30 5.08
C GLN A 80 -6.27 -23.81 5.05
N ASP A 81 -7.55 -23.51 5.20
CA ASP A 81 -7.99 -22.11 5.22
C ASP A 81 -7.51 -21.38 6.47
N TYR A 82 -7.51 -22.07 7.62
CA TYR A 82 -6.90 -21.56 8.83
C TYR A 82 -5.40 -21.30 8.66
N SER A 83 -4.65 -22.22 8.05
CA SER A 83 -3.21 -22.05 7.83
C SER A 83 -2.91 -20.86 6.92
N LYS A 84 -3.68 -20.68 5.84
CA LYS A 84 -3.56 -19.50 4.95
C LYS A 84 -3.79 -18.19 5.68
N VAL A 85 -4.81 -18.16 6.55
CA VAL A 85 -5.11 -16.97 7.37
C VAL A 85 -3.96 -16.69 8.34
N MET A 86 -3.44 -17.72 9.02
CA MET A 86 -2.31 -17.58 9.95
C MET A 86 -1.04 -17.10 9.24
N GLU A 87 -0.71 -17.66 8.08
CA GLU A 87 0.42 -17.23 7.26
C GLU A 87 0.29 -15.76 6.85
N LYS A 88 -0.91 -15.32 6.44
CA LYS A 88 -1.18 -13.92 6.11
C LYS A 88 -1.01 -13.00 7.30
N HIS A 89 -1.44 -13.42 8.50
CA HIS A 89 -1.25 -12.63 9.72
C HIS A 89 0.23 -12.54 10.10
N GLU A 90 0.97 -13.64 9.98
CA GLU A 90 2.38 -13.69 10.30
C GLU A 90 3.21 -12.86 9.31
N GLY A 91 2.95 -12.97 8.01
CA GLY A 91 3.59 -12.12 7.00
C GLY A 91 3.33 -10.63 7.24
N ARG A 92 2.11 -10.25 7.64
CA ARG A 92 1.79 -8.86 8.03
C ARG A 92 2.54 -8.42 9.29
N ARG A 93 2.74 -9.31 10.25
CA ARG A 93 3.49 -9.05 11.50
C ARG A 93 4.97 -8.82 11.17
N GLN A 94 5.58 -9.72 10.40
CA GLN A 94 6.98 -9.61 9.96
C GLN A 94 7.23 -8.33 9.14
N ALA A 95 6.33 -8.00 8.21
CA ALA A 95 6.45 -6.77 7.42
C ALA A 95 6.31 -5.48 8.26
N ARG A 96 5.58 -5.52 9.37
CA ARG A 96 5.53 -4.40 10.33
C ARG A 96 6.82 -4.32 11.14
N TYR A 97 7.30 -5.46 11.64
CA TYR A 97 8.55 -5.54 12.38
C TYR A 97 9.73 -4.99 11.58
N LYS A 98 9.89 -5.45 10.33
CA LYS A 98 10.94 -5.00 9.43
C LYS A 98 10.90 -3.49 9.17
N ARG A 99 9.72 -2.92 8.95
CA ARG A 99 9.57 -1.46 8.74
C ARG A 99 9.96 -0.66 9.97
N GLU A 100 9.62 -1.18 11.16
CA GLU A 100 9.98 -0.52 12.41
C GLU A 100 11.49 -0.61 12.65
N GLU A 101 12.10 -1.77 12.41
CA GLU A 101 13.56 -1.96 12.46
C GLU A 101 14.31 -1.03 11.49
N GLU A 102 13.87 -0.94 10.23
CA GLU A 102 14.42 -0.01 9.23
C GLU A 102 14.30 1.46 9.69
N ARG A 103 13.17 1.82 10.31
CA ARG A 103 12.96 3.16 10.85
C ARG A 103 13.91 3.46 12.00
N TRP A 104 14.07 2.55 12.95
CA TRP A 104 15.01 2.71 14.07
C TRP A 104 16.46 2.79 13.58
N ALA A 105 16.85 1.91 12.67
CA ALA A 105 18.18 1.95 12.06
C ALA A 105 18.46 3.30 11.34
N ALA A 106 17.46 3.88 10.69
CA ALA A 106 17.57 5.20 10.06
C ALA A 106 17.69 6.34 11.08
N LEU A 107 17.02 6.24 12.24
CA LEU A 107 17.17 7.21 13.34
C LEU A 107 18.57 7.13 13.94
N ASP A 108 19.05 5.92 14.25
CA ASP A 108 20.39 5.70 14.80
C ASP A 108 21.49 6.15 13.83
N ALA A 109 21.28 5.96 12.53
CA ALA A 109 22.21 6.45 11.52
C ALA A 109 22.27 7.98 11.46
N LYS A 110 21.12 8.66 11.61
CA LYS A 110 21.05 10.12 11.67
C LYS A 110 21.72 10.66 12.93
N GLU A 111 21.44 10.05 14.08
CA GLU A 111 22.05 10.45 15.36
C GLU A 111 23.57 10.29 15.30
N ARG A 112 24.07 9.15 14.79
CA ARG A 112 25.50 8.95 14.56
C ARG A 112 26.10 9.97 13.60
N ALA A 113 25.39 10.33 12.52
CA ALA A 113 25.87 11.31 11.56
C ALA A 113 25.97 12.73 12.18
N GLU A 114 24.98 13.13 12.98
CA GLU A 114 25.02 14.41 13.71
C GLU A 114 26.14 14.41 14.75
N GLN A 115 26.33 13.31 15.47
CA GLN A 115 27.41 13.21 16.45
C GLN A 115 28.78 13.29 15.77
N MET A 116 28.99 12.56 14.68
CA MET A 116 30.21 12.69 13.86
C MET A 116 30.42 14.10 13.32
N ARG A 117 29.34 14.82 12.98
CA ARG A 117 29.41 16.21 12.54
C ARG A 117 29.86 17.12 13.67
N LEU A 118 29.31 16.95 14.88
CA LEU A 118 29.68 17.73 16.05
C LEU A 118 31.13 17.44 16.46
N ASP A 119 31.54 16.18 16.48
CA ASP A 119 32.91 15.77 16.76
C ASP A 119 33.89 16.38 15.77
N ARG A 120 33.55 16.39 14.47
CA ARG A 120 34.34 17.06 13.44
C ARG A 120 34.41 18.56 13.68
N LEU A 121 33.28 19.20 14.01
CA LEU A 121 33.22 20.64 14.27
C LEU A 121 34.08 21.04 15.48
N GLN A 122 34.09 20.20 16.51
CA GLN A 122 34.90 20.39 17.71
C GLN A 122 36.39 20.12 17.45
N ALA A 123 36.71 19.15 16.59
CA ALA A 123 38.08 18.81 16.22
C ALA A 123 38.70 19.78 15.21
N ASP A 124 37.90 20.41 14.34
CA ASP A 124 38.40 21.34 13.31
C ASP A 124 38.73 22.71 13.92
N PRO A 125 40.03 23.12 13.98
CA PRO A 125 40.42 24.45 14.44
C PRO A 125 40.01 25.58 13.46
N ILE A 126 39.37 25.22 12.35
CA ILE A 126 38.85 26.15 11.33
C ILE A 126 37.54 26.81 11.81
N CYS A 127 36.81 26.20 12.75
CA CYS A 127 35.61 26.75 13.35
C CYS A 127 35.93 27.93 14.28
N GLY A 128 36.09 29.12 13.69
CA GLY A 128 36.55 30.34 14.37
C GLY A 128 37.46 31.21 13.52
N ARG A 129 37.88 30.70 12.35
CA ARG A 129 38.68 31.48 11.40
C ARG A 129 37.81 32.58 10.78
N LYS A 130 38.32 33.82 10.76
CA LYS A 130 37.61 34.95 10.13
C LYS A 130 37.32 34.62 8.66
N ASN A 131 36.12 34.96 8.19
CA ASN A 131 35.81 34.90 6.76
C ASN A 131 36.84 35.76 6.00
N VAL A 132 37.62 35.12 5.13
CA VAL A 132 38.49 35.84 4.20
C VAL A 132 37.57 36.39 3.12
N GLY A 133 37.39 37.71 3.12
CA GLY A 133 36.55 38.38 2.12
C GLY A 133 37.19 38.30 0.73
N GLY A 134 36.38 38.03 -0.28
CA GLY A 134 36.79 37.99 -1.69
C GLY A 134 36.90 36.56 -2.25
N ALA A 135 36.50 36.39 -3.51
CA ALA A 135 36.81 35.17 -4.26
C ALA A 135 38.30 35.21 -4.65
N PRO A 136 39.04 34.08 -4.61
CA PRO A 136 40.44 33.98 -5.03
C PRO A 136 40.58 34.02 -6.57
N PHE A 137 39.94 35.01 -7.19
CA PHE A 137 39.87 35.29 -8.61
C PHE A 137 39.95 36.80 -8.84
N ASN A 138 40.92 37.22 -9.64
CA ASN A 138 41.08 38.62 -9.99
C ASN A 138 40.29 38.94 -11.27
N ILE A 139 39.28 39.79 -11.15
CA ILE A 139 38.39 40.17 -12.27
C ILE A 139 39.13 40.95 -13.36
N VAL A 140 40.14 41.74 -13.00
CA VAL A 140 40.88 42.58 -13.94
C VAL A 140 41.86 41.75 -14.76
N SER A 141 42.66 40.91 -14.11
CA SER A 141 43.63 40.05 -14.81
C SER A 141 43.04 38.73 -15.32
N GLN A 142 41.80 38.41 -14.94
CA GLN A 142 41.12 37.13 -15.20
C GLN A 142 41.91 35.90 -14.70
N ALA A 143 42.87 36.11 -13.80
CA ALA A 143 43.71 35.06 -13.27
C ALA A 143 43.21 34.61 -11.90
N TYR A 144 43.23 33.30 -11.68
CA TYR A 144 43.09 32.73 -10.34
C TYR A 144 44.35 33.03 -9.52
N GLU A 145 44.17 33.27 -8.22
CA GLU A 145 45.31 33.47 -7.34
C GLU A 145 46.15 32.18 -7.22
N PRO A 146 47.49 32.27 -7.08
CA PRO A 146 48.37 31.12 -6.88
C PRO A 146 48.28 30.58 -5.44
N THR A 147 47.10 30.63 -4.83
CA THR A 147 46.81 30.10 -3.49
C THR A 147 46.09 28.76 -3.63
N PRO A 148 46.13 27.88 -2.61
CA PRO A 148 45.35 26.64 -2.62
C PRO A 148 43.84 26.90 -2.79
N ALA A 149 43.34 28.04 -2.30
CA ALA A 149 41.96 28.47 -2.50
C ALA A 149 41.68 28.82 -3.98
N GLY A 150 42.58 29.54 -4.64
CA GLY A 150 42.48 29.83 -6.08
C GLY A 150 42.53 28.58 -6.94
N GLN A 151 43.40 27.62 -6.62
CA GLN A 151 43.45 26.32 -7.31
C GLN A 151 42.17 25.51 -7.13
N LYS A 152 41.57 25.52 -5.93
CA LYS A 152 40.27 24.88 -5.68
C LYS A 152 39.15 25.54 -6.50
N LEU A 153 39.11 26.87 -6.55
CA LEU A 153 38.13 27.60 -7.35
C LEU A 153 38.30 27.31 -8.85
N LYS A 154 39.53 27.32 -9.35
CA LYS A 154 39.85 26.94 -10.73
C LYS A 154 39.34 25.53 -11.05
N HIS A 155 39.67 24.55 -10.22
CA HIS A 155 39.21 23.17 -10.42
C HIS A 155 37.67 23.05 -10.39
N HIS A 156 37.00 23.79 -9.50
CA HIS A 156 35.54 23.83 -9.48
C HIS A 156 34.96 24.35 -10.80
N ASP A 157 35.48 25.46 -11.31
CA ASP A 157 35.02 26.07 -12.55
C ASP A 157 35.32 25.19 -13.77
N ASP A 158 36.52 24.58 -13.82
CA ASP A 158 36.89 23.61 -14.85
C ASP A 158 35.97 22.39 -14.83
N MET A 159 35.56 21.92 -13.64
CA MET A 159 34.56 20.85 -13.49
C MET A 159 33.17 21.27 -13.97
N VAL A 160 32.77 22.54 -13.83
CA VAL A 160 31.51 23.06 -14.38
C VAL A 160 31.55 23.06 -15.91
N LYS A 161 32.66 23.51 -16.51
CA LYS A 161 32.88 23.46 -17.96
C LYS A 161 32.82 22.02 -18.48
N PHE A 162 33.55 21.10 -17.84
CA PHE A 162 33.52 19.67 -18.15
C PHE A 162 32.11 19.08 -18.11
N ARG A 163 31.30 19.39 -17.08
CA ARG A 163 29.90 18.93 -17.00
C ARG A 163 29.02 19.50 -18.12
N GLY A 164 29.27 20.75 -18.51
CA GLY A 164 28.59 21.40 -19.63
C GLY A 164 28.88 20.70 -20.95
N GLU A 165 30.16 20.42 -21.22
CA GLU A 165 30.61 19.67 -22.40
C GLU A 165 30.09 18.23 -22.41
N LEU A 166 30.13 17.54 -21.28
CA LEU A 166 29.57 16.19 -21.18
C LEU A 166 28.06 16.18 -21.46
N ARG A 167 27.34 17.22 -21.01
CA ARG A 167 25.91 17.39 -21.30
C ARG A 167 25.68 17.69 -22.78
N SER A 168 26.46 18.58 -23.39
CA SER A 168 26.31 18.91 -24.82
C SER A 168 26.55 17.68 -25.69
N MET A 169 27.53 16.86 -25.34
CA MET A 169 27.78 15.57 -25.99
C MET A 169 26.64 14.58 -25.81
N ASN A 170 26.13 14.41 -24.59
CA ASN A 170 25.01 13.50 -24.34
C ASN A 170 23.76 13.94 -25.12
N LEU A 171 23.53 15.25 -25.24
CA LEU A 171 22.46 15.78 -26.08
C LEU A 171 22.73 15.51 -27.56
N ALA A 172 23.96 15.70 -28.04
CA ALA A 172 24.35 15.40 -29.41
C ALA A 172 24.16 13.92 -29.76
N ALA A 173 24.64 13.02 -28.91
CA ALA A 173 24.48 11.58 -29.08
C ALA A 173 23.00 11.16 -29.15
N ARG A 174 22.13 11.80 -28.35
CA ARG A 174 20.68 11.54 -28.36
C ARG A 174 19.95 12.20 -29.54
N ASN A 175 20.41 13.37 -29.98
CA ASN A 175 19.86 14.10 -31.12
C ASN A 175 20.51 13.67 -32.43
N HIS A 176 20.51 12.37 -32.74
CA HIS A 176 20.84 11.81 -34.07
C HIS A 176 22.03 12.47 -34.80
N LEU A 177 23.04 13.00 -34.08
CA LEU A 177 24.10 13.78 -34.72
C LEU A 177 24.95 12.84 -35.58
N GLY A 178 24.65 12.86 -36.88
CA GLY A 178 25.37 12.19 -37.95
C GLY A 178 25.51 10.69 -37.73
N PHE A 179 24.42 9.93 -37.76
CA PHE A 179 24.52 8.55 -38.21
C PHE A 179 24.37 8.53 -39.74
N ASN A 180 25.15 7.73 -40.44
CA ASN A 180 24.94 7.50 -41.86
C ASN A 180 23.69 6.62 -41.99
N PRO A 181 22.59 7.08 -42.60
CA PRO A 181 21.37 6.29 -42.69
C PRO A 181 21.50 5.03 -43.56
N ILE A 182 22.59 4.91 -44.34
CA ILE A 182 22.86 3.76 -45.22
C ILE A 182 23.72 2.71 -44.50
N THR A 183 24.77 3.13 -43.78
CA THR A 183 25.72 2.20 -43.13
C THR A 183 25.48 2.03 -41.63
N GLY A 184 24.66 2.90 -41.00
CA GLY A 184 24.43 2.92 -39.56
C GLY A 184 25.61 3.43 -38.73
N GLU A 185 26.71 3.82 -39.37
CA GLU A 185 27.93 4.27 -38.71
C GLU A 185 27.83 5.72 -38.23
N GLN A 186 28.50 6.03 -37.12
CA GLN A 186 28.62 7.39 -36.61
C GLN A 186 29.57 8.20 -37.52
N VAL A 187 29.04 9.21 -38.22
CA VAL A 187 29.74 10.12 -39.14
C VAL A 187 30.69 11.07 -38.39
N TYR A 188 30.36 11.43 -37.14
CA TYR A 188 31.18 12.34 -36.32
C TYR A 188 31.71 11.65 -35.07
N PRO A 189 33.04 11.54 -34.89
CA PRO A 189 33.60 10.99 -33.66
C PRO A 189 33.35 11.94 -32.50
N ILE A 190 32.56 11.50 -31.53
CA ILE A 190 32.23 12.26 -30.32
C ILE A 190 33.43 12.14 -29.35
N LYS A 191 34.24 13.20 -29.24
CA LYS A 191 35.41 13.25 -28.34
C LYS A 191 34.97 13.55 -26.91
N ILE A 192 35.27 12.64 -25.98
CA ILE A 192 34.99 12.82 -24.56
C ILE A 192 36.03 13.79 -23.97
N PRO A 193 35.60 14.90 -23.31
CA PRO A 193 36.53 15.82 -22.68
C PRO A 193 37.24 15.12 -21.52
N GLU A 194 38.50 15.47 -21.32
CA GLU A 194 39.26 14.93 -20.19
C GLU A 194 38.76 15.54 -18.88
N ARG A 195 38.65 14.69 -17.85
CA ARG A 195 38.22 15.15 -16.54
C ARG A 195 39.35 15.99 -15.91
N PRO A 196 39.08 17.22 -15.46
CA PRO A 196 40.06 18.02 -14.73
C PRO A 196 40.59 17.26 -13.51
N GLN A 197 41.92 17.25 -13.34
CA GLN A 197 42.54 16.60 -12.19
C GLN A 197 42.40 17.50 -10.95
N PRO A 198 42.16 16.93 -9.75
CA PRO A 198 42.13 17.71 -8.52
C PRO A 198 43.50 18.33 -8.28
N PRO A 199 43.58 19.54 -7.68
CA PRO A 199 44.85 20.13 -7.31
C PRO A 199 45.56 19.22 -6.31
N ALA A 200 46.89 19.06 -6.47
CA ALA A 200 47.69 18.27 -5.54
C ALA A 200 47.43 18.75 -4.11
N SER A 201 47.02 17.84 -3.22
CA SER A 201 46.80 18.16 -1.82
C SER A 201 48.13 18.65 -1.24
N THR A 202 48.26 19.95 -1.04
CA THR A 202 49.39 20.51 -0.31
C THR A 202 49.21 20.06 1.13
N SER A 203 49.82 18.93 1.48
CA SER A 203 50.05 18.55 2.87
C SER A 203 50.83 19.70 3.49
N ILE A 204 50.15 20.48 4.33
CA ILE A 204 50.81 21.47 5.18
C ILE A 204 51.70 20.64 6.09
N ILE A 205 53.00 20.59 5.78
CA ILE A 205 54.03 20.17 6.72
C ILE A 205 54.04 21.27 7.78
N GLY A 206 53.39 20.98 8.90
CA GLY A 206 53.55 21.70 10.15
C GLY A 206 54.50 20.92 11.04
#